data_AF-A0A2R6FPD0-F1
#
_entry.id   AF-A0A2R6FPD0-F1
#
_cell.length_a   1.000
_cell.length_b   1.000
_cell.length_c   1.000
_cell.angle_alpha   90.00
_cell.angle_beta   90.00
_cell.angle_gamma   90.00
#
_symmetry.space_group_name_H-M   'P 1'
#
loop_
_entity.id
_entity.type
_entity.pdbx_description
1 polymer ?
#
loop_
_entity_poly.entity_id
_entity_poly.type
_entity_poly.pdbx_seq_one_letter_code
_entity_poly.pdbx_strand_id
1 'polypeptide(L)'
;MDTGSGLAVPEKTVLAACGDVELPRMGLVEQVWETDPIPTDELPDRAGAAVESLRFAGVPDGGEVAVGVGSRGIANLSTVVAGVVGRLDELGYEPFVFPAMGSHGGATAEGQREMLASLGVTEESVG
;
A
#
# COMPACT_ATOMS: atom_id res chain seq x y z
N MET A 1 -12.55 -13.80 -15.63
CA MET A 1 -11.31 -13.00 -15.56
C MET A 1 -11.05 -12.43 -16.94
N ASP A 2 -11.61 -11.25 -17.21
CA ASP A 2 -11.34 -10.46 -18.41
C ASP A 2 -10.15 -9.54 -18.09
N THR A 3 -8.95 -10.03 -18.37
CA THR A 3 -7.70 -9.34 -18.05
C THR A 3 -7.51 -8.18 -19.00
N GLY A 4 -7.91 -6.96 -18.60
CA GLY A 4 -7.34 -5.67 -19.05
C GLY A 4 -7.30 -5.36 -20.56
N SER A 5 -7.89 -6.19 -21.43
CA SER A 5 -7.74 -6.05 -22.89
C SER A 5 -8.48 -4.84 -23.46
N GLY A 6 -9.49 -4.35 -22.75
CA GLY A 6 -10.29 -3.17 -23.15
C GLY A 6 -9.63 -1.81 -22.88
N LEU A 7 -8.51 -1.76 -22.14
CA LEU A 7 -7.79 -0.52 -21.80
C LEU A 7 -6.42 -0.42 -22.46
N ALA A 8 -5.97 -1.47 -23.15
CA ALA A 8 -4.70 -1.44 -23.87
C ALA A 8 -4.86 -0.64 -25.16
N VAL A 9 -4.28 0.57 -25.18
CA VAL A 9 -4.19 1.36 -26.41
C VAL A 9 -3.22 0.66 -27.36
N PRO A 10 -3.63 0.26 -28.57
CA PRO A 10 -2.74 -0.40 -29.51
C PRO A 10 -1.54 0.50 -29.86
N GLU A 11 -0.35 -0.09 -30.01
CA GLU A 11 0.86 0.63 -30.41
C GLU A 11 0.61 1.53 -31.64
N LYS A 12 -0.09 1.00 -32.65
CA LYS A 12 -0.48 1.77 -33.85
C LYS A 12 -1.27 3.05 -33.53
N THR A 13 -2.10 3.03 -32.49
CA THR A 13 -2.91 4.19 -32.07
C THR A 13 -2.03 5.21 -31.35
N VAL A 14 -1.09 4.74 -30.52
CA VAL A 14 -0.09 5.61 -29.88
C VAL A 14 0.78 6.28 -30.94
N LEU A 15 1.33 5.51 -31.89
CA LEU A 15 2.15 6.03 -32.99
C LEU A 15 1.36 7.00 -33.89
N ALA A 16 0.09 6.72 -34.19
CA ALA A 16 -0.75 7.63 -34.96
C ALA A 16 -1.06 8.95 -34.22
N ALA A 17 -1.26 8.89 -32.89
CA ALA A 17 -1.56 10.06 -32.09
C ALA A 17 -0.31 10.92 -31.80
N CYS A 18 0.82 10.29 -31.52
CA CYS A 18 2.08 10.97 -31.22
C CYS A 18 2.83 11.39 -32.48
N GLY A 19 2.65 10.68 -33.60
CA GLY A 19 3.46 10.84 -34.80
C GLY A 19 4.87 10.27 -34.62
N ASP A 20 5.72 10.51 -35.61
CA ASP A 20 7.13 10.14 -35.57
C ASP A 20 7.91 11.26 -34.86
N VAL A 21 8.10 11.10 -33.54
CA VAL A 21 8.76 12.10 -32.68
C VAL A 21 10.17 11.63 -32.36
N GLU A 22 11.16 12.40 -32.77
CA GLU A 22 12.55 12.17 -32.36
C GLU A 22 12.65 12.39 -30.85
N LEU A 23 12.88 11.31 -30.11
CA LEU A 23 13.07 11.38 -28.66
C LEU A 23 14.32 12.21 -28.36
N PRO A 24 14.32 13.02 -27.29
CA PRO A 24 15.51 13.75 -26.88
C PRO A 24 16.64 12.77 -26.55
N ARG A 25 17.89 13.23 -26.65
CA ARG A 25 19.05 12.43 -26.21
C ARG A 25 18.86 12.02 -24.76
N MET A 26 18.65 10.72 -24.54
CA MET A 26 18.52 10.15 -23.20
C MET A 26 19.90 9.85 -22.63
N GLY A 27 20.12 10.19 -21.36
CA GLY A 27 21.28 9.76 -20.59
C GLY A 27 20.90 8.62 -19.67
N LEU A 28 21.82 7.67 -19.45
CA LEU A 28 21.63 6.66 -18.41
C LEU A 28 21.92 7.31 -17.05
N VAL A 29 20.98 7.19 -16.13
CA VAL A 29 21.14 7.61 -14.73
C VAL A 29 21.12 6.35 -13.89
N GLU A 30 22.17 6.15 -13.11
CA GLU A 30 22.20 5.13 -12.06
C GLU A 30 21.97 5.80 -10.72
N GLN A 31 21.01 5.27 -9.95
CA GLN A 31 20.74 5.75 -8.60
C GLN A 31 21.36 4.80 -7.59
N VAL A 32 22.45 5.23 -6.97
CA VAL A 32 23.11 4.50 -5.88
C VAL A 32 22.67 5.11 -4.56
N TRP A 33 22.13 4.28 -3.68
CA TRP A 33 21.69 4.69 -2.35
C TRP A 33 22.63 4.08 -1.30
N GLU A 34 23.18 4.92 -0.42
CA GLU A 34 23.73 4.46 0.85
C GLU A 34 22.62 4.57 1.88
N THR A 35 22.01 3.43 2.24
CA THR A 35 20.92 3.36 3.20
C THR A 35 21.31 2.54 4.42
N ASP A 36 20.71 2.89 5.56
CA ASP A 36 20.69 2.07 6.78
C ASP A 36 19.26 1.54 6.93
N PRO A 37 18.90 0.43 6.26
CA PRO A 37 17.53 -0.08 6.26
C PRO A 37 17.18 -0.72 7.59
N ILE A 38 15.90 -0.62 7.97
CA ILE A 38 15.37 -1.43 9.07
C ILE A 38 15.42 -2.91 8.64
N PRO A 39 16.04 -3.82 9.41
CA PRO A 39 16.01 -5.25 9.13
C PRO A 39 14.58 -5.78 9.03
N THR A 40 14.32 -6.68 8.08
CA THR A 40 12.96 -7.16 7.78
C THR A 40 12.27 -7.79 8.99
N ASP A 41 13.04 -8.49 9.82
CA ASP A 41 12.59 -9.13 11.06
C ASP A 41 12.29 -8.13 12.19
N GLU A 42 12.83 -6.91 12.14
CA GLU A 42 12.50 -5.83 13.10
C GLU A 42 11.28 -5.00 12.65
N LEU A 43 10.84 -5.11 11.39
CA LEU A 43 9.78 -4.24 10.86
C LEU A 43 8.47 -4.27 11.67
N PRO A 44 7.92 -5.43 12.08
CA PRO A 44 6.69 -5.46 12.85
C PRO A 44 6.82 -4.70 14.17
N ASP A 45 7.90 -4.94 14.91
CA ASP A 45 8.16 -4.31 16.21
C ASP A 45 8.35 -2.81 16.07
N ARG A 46 9.08 -2.36 15.03
CA ARG A 46 9.26 -0.94 14.74
C ARG A 46 7.94 -0.25 14.38
N ALA A 47 7.10 -0.91 13.58
CA ALA A 47 5.79 -0.40 13.21
C ALA A 47 4.84 -0.34 14.42
N GLY A 48 4.83 -1.38 15.25
CA GLY A 48 4.08 -1.42 16.50
C GLY A 48 4.53 -0.33 17.49
N ALA A 49 5.84 -0.16 17.71
CA ALA A 49 6.35 0.89 18.59
C ALA A 49 5.92 2.30 18.14
N ALA A 50 5.74 2.53 16.83
CA ALA A 50 5.22 3.80 16.33
C ALA A 50 3.77 4.07 16.78
N VAL A 51 2.95 3.02 16.95
CA VAL A 51 1.58 3.13 17.46
C VAL A 51 1.57 3.71 18.88
N GLU A 52 2.52 3.31 19.73
CA GLU A 52 2.60 3.79 21.12
C GLU A 52 2.86 5.30 21.23
N SER A 53 3.42 5.90 20.18
CA SER A 53 3.63 7.35 20.12
C SER A 53 2.35 8.15 19.83
N LEU A 54 1.28 7.47 19.41
CA LEU A 54 -0.01 8.08 19.10
C LEU A 54 -0.82 8.34 20.37
N ARG A 55 -1.73 9.32 20.29
CA ARG A 55 -2.61 9.67 21.43
C ARG A 55 -3.94 8.94 21.31
N PHE A 56 -4.16 8.00 22.22
CA PHE A 56 -5.42 7.25 22.32
C PHE A 56 -6.39 7.78 23.39
N ALA A 57 -6.08 8.89 24.07
CA ALA A 57 -6.88 9.40 25.19
C ALA A 57 -8.35 9.73 24.88
N GLY A 58 -8.74 9.78 23.60
CA GLY A 58 -10.12 9.97 23.15
C GLY A 58 -10.78 8.74 22.54
N VAL A 59 -10.07 7.61 22.46
CA VAL A 59 -10.59 6.34 21.94
C VAL A 59 -11.10 5.54 23.13
N PRO A 60 -12.38 5.10 23.14
CA PRO A 60 -12.89 4.23 24.20
C PRO A 60 -12.06 2.95 24.33
N ASP A 61 -11.94 2.42 25.55
CA ASP A 61 -11.36 1.10 25.78
C ASP A 61 -12.15 0.05 24.96
N GLY A 62 -11.46 -0.83 24.22
CA GLY A 62 -12.11 -1.76 23.29
C GLY A 62 -12.67 -1.11 22.02
N GLY A 63 -12.36 0.17 21.77
CA GLY A 63 -12.88 0.88 20.61
C GLY A 63 -12.30 0.40 19.28
N GLU A 64 -13.09 0.56 18.21
CA GLU A 64 -12.66 0.24 16.84
C GLU A 64 -11.63 1.27 16.33
N VAL A 65 -10.57 0.77 15.68
CA VAL A 65 -9.51 1.60 15.11
C VAL A 65 -9.31 1.27 13.62
N ALA A 66 -9.64 2.23 12.76
CA ALA A 66 -9.41 2.12 11.33
C ALA A 66 -7.92 2.29 11.00
N VAL A 67 -7.28 1.24 10.49
CA VAL A 67 -5.91 1.27 9.95
C VAL A 67 -5.98 1.61 8.47
N GLY A 68 -5.68 2.87 8.14
CA GLY A 68 -5.70 3.35 6.75
C GLY A 68 -4.56 2.76 5.91
N VAL A 69 -4.89 1.96 4.91
CA VAL A 69 -3.90 1.36 4.00
C VAL A 69 -4.08 1.89 2.58
N GLY A 70 -3.02 2.47 2.03
CA GLY A 70 -2.98 2.98 0.66
C GLY A 70 -2.39 1.96 -0.32
N SER A 71 -2.46 2.28 -1.62
CA SER A 71 -1.93 1.42 -2.69
C SER A 71 -0.60 1.90 -3.30
N ARG A 72 0.06 2.88 -2.66
CA ARG A 72 1.38 3.33 -3.08
C ARG A 72 2.43 2.30 -2.64
N GLY A 73 3.42 2.06 -3.50
CA GLY A 73 4.47 1.07 -3.26
C GLY A 73 5.32 1.41 -2.03
N ILE A 74 4.97 0.79 -0.90
CA ILE A 74 5.79 0.74 0.31
C ILE A 74 6.40 -0.66 0.36
N ALA A 75 7.72 -0.74 0.50
CA ALA A 75 8.39 -2.02 0.68
C ALA A 75 7.88 -2.68 1.97
N ASN A 76 7.58 -3.99 1.90
CA ASN A 76 7.09 -4.77 3.04
C ASN A 76 5.78 -4.25 3.66
N LEU A 77 4.89 -3.67 2.84
CA LEU A 77 3.62 -3.09 3.31
C LEU A 77 2.82 -4.04 4.22
N SER A 78 2.65 -5.30 3.81
CA SER A 78 1.91 -6.28 4.60
C SER A 78 2.50 -6.51 6.00
N THR A 79 3.82 -6.66 6.09
CA THR A 79 4.54 -6.81 7.37
C THR A 79 4.37 -5.58 8.28
N VAL A 80 4.44 -4.38 7.70
CA VAL A 80 4.24 -3.13 8.45
C VAL A 80 2.80 -3.03 8.96
N VAL A 81 1.81 -3.33 8.11
CA VAL A 81 0.39 -3.31 8.49
C VAL A 81 0.10 -4.34 9.58
N ALA A 82 0.63 -5.56 9.46
CA ALA A 82 0.49 -6.60 10.48
C ALA A 82 1.08 -6.17 11.84
N GLY A 83 2.25 -5.51 11.85
CA GLY A 83 2.83 -4.97 13.08
C GLY A 83 1.97 -3.89 13.75
N VAL A 84 1.34 -3.03 12.96
CA VAL A 84 0.40 -2.01 13.46
C VAL A 84 -0.88 -2.65 14.01
N VAL A 85 -1.49 -3.58 13.26
CA VAL A 85 -2.70 -4.30 13.67
C VAL A 85 -2.45 -5.08 14.95
N GLY A 86 -1.37 -5.86 15.01
CA GLY A 86 -0.99 -6.63 16.19
C GLY A 86 -0.78 -5.74 17.42
N ARG A 87 -0.11 -4.59 17.28
CA ARG A 87 0.06 -3.69 18.42
C ARG A 87 -1.26 -3.08 18.91
N LEU A 88 -2.17 -2.73 18.00
CA LEU A 88 -3.49 -2.22 18.38
C LEU A 88 -4.31 -3.27 19.13
N ASP A 89 -4.27 -4.53 18.68
CA ASP A 89 -4.91 -5.68 19.35
C ASP A 89 -4.32 -5.90 20.74
N GLU A 90 -2.98 -5.89 20.89
CA GLU A 90 -2.31 -6.01 22.19
C GLU A 90 -2.66 -4.88 23.17
N LEU A 91 -2.95 -3.68 22.66
CA LEU A 91 -3.41 -2.54 23.45
C LEU A 91 -4.90 -2.63 23.81
N GLY A 92 -5.61 -3.65 23.32
CA GLY A 92 -7.01 -3.92 23.61
C GLY A 92 -7.99 -3.14 22.75
N TYR A 93 -7.59 -2.72 21.55
CA TYR A 93 -8.47 -2.11 20.55
C TYR A 93 -8.96 -3.13 19.52
N GLU A 94 -9.98 -2.77 18.75
CA GLU A 94 -10.50 -3.58 17.64
C GLU A 94 -10.02 -2.99 16.29
N PRO A 95 -8.83 -3.37 15.79
CA PRO A 95 -8.32 -2.83 14.53
C PRO A 95 -9.06 -3.40 13.31
N PHE A 96 -9.25 -2.58 12.28
CA PHE A 96 -9.68 -3.06 10.96
C PHE A 96 -8.99 -2.29 9.84
N VAL A 97 -8.69 -2.97 8.74
CA VAL A 97 -8.07 -2.34 7.56
C VAL A 97 -9.10 -1.52 6.79
N PHE A 98 -8.81 -0.23 6.63
CA PHE A 98 -9.61 0.68 5.83
C PHE A 98 -8.83 1.12 4.57
N PRO A 99 -9.35 0.87 3.35
CA PRO A 99 -8.68 1.27 2.12
C PRO A 99 -8.64 2.81 1.96
N ALA A 100 -7.50 3.43 2.25
CA ALA A 100 -7.29 4.88 2.22
C ALA A 100 -6.65 5.34 0.89
N MET A 101 -7.25 4.98 -0.24
CA MET A 101 -6.63 5.12 -1.58
C MET A 101 -7.44 5.88 -2.64
N GLY A 102 -8.62 6.43 -2.29
CA GLY A 102 -9.43 7.23 -3.22
C GLY A 102 -9.97 6.42 -4.40
N SER A 103 -9.78 6.91 -5.63
CA SER A 103 -10.32 6.28 -6.85
C SER A 103 -9.62 5.00 -7.29
N HIS A 104 -8.52 4.64 -6.63
CA HIS A 104 -7.85 3.36 -6.84
C HIS A 104 -8.80 2.19 -6.59
N GLY A 105 -8.62 1.08 -7.32
CA GLY A 105 -9.57 -0.02 -7.32
C GLY A 105 -10.95 0.34 -7.90
N GLY A 106 -11.03 1.39 -8.73
CA GLY A 106 -12.28 1.85 -9.33
C GLY A 106 -13.27 2.50 -8.34
N ALA A 107 -12.80 2.88 -7.14
CA ALA A 107 -13.63 3.37 -6.04
C ALA A 107 -14.75 2.40 -5.59
N THR A 108 -14.61 1.11 -5.88
CA THR A 108 -15.56 0.07 -5.42
C THR A 108 -14.93 -0.72 -4.26
N ALA A 109 -15.78 -1.24 -3.37
CA ALA A 109 -15.31 -2.04 -2.24
C ALA A 109 -14.53 -3.29 -2.70
N GLU A 110 -15.04 -3.99 -3.71
CA GLU A 110 -14.40 -5.17 -4.30
C GLU A 110 -13.05 -4.83 -4.92
N GLY A 111 -13.00 -3.81 -5.79
CA GLY A 111 -11.76 -3.43 -6.47
C GLY A 111 -10.71 -2.86 -5.52
N GLN A 112 -11.12 -2.21 -4.43
CA GLN A 112 -10.21 -1.78 -3.36
C GLN A 112 -9.68 -2.98 -2.56
N ARG A 113 -10.52 -3.98 -2.27
CA ARG A 113 -10.08 -5.21 -1.59
C ARG A 113 -9.09 -6.00 -2.45
N GLU A 114 -9.37 -6.15 -3.75
CA GLU A 114 -8.45 -6.78 -4.71
C GLU A 114 -7.13 -6.03 -4.83
N MET A 115 -7.16 -4.70 -4.85
CA MET A 115 -5.95 -3.89 -4.91
C MET A 115 -5.07 -4.07 -3.66
N LEU A 116 -5.65 -4.05 -2.45
CA LEU A 116 -4.90 -4.34 -1.22
C LEU A 116 -4.35 -5.77 -1.20
N ALA A 117 -5.14 -6.75 -1.66
CA ALA A 117 -4.70 -8.14 -1.75
C ALA A 117 -3.50 -8.30 -2.71
N SER A 118 -3.47 -7.57 -3.82
CA SER A 118 -2.32 -7.56 -4.75
C SER A 118 -1.03 -7.00 -4.13
N LEU A 119 -1.16 -6.22 -3.05
CA LEU A 119 -0.04 -5.68 -2.27
C LEU A 119 0.30 -6.56 -1.05
N GLY A 120 -0.32 -7.73 -0.96
CA GLY A 120 -0.14 -8.69 0.14
C GLY A 120 -0.90 -8.33 1.41
N VAL A 121 -1.87 -7.42 1.36
CA VAL A 121 -2.70 -7.04 2.52
C VAL A 121 -4.05 -7.76 2.42
N THR A 122 -4.21 -8.80 3.22
CA THR A 122 -5.39 -9.67 3.34
C THR A 122 -5.65 -9.96 4.81
N GLU A 123 -6.87 -10.34 5.19
CA GLU A 123 -7.19 -10.78 6.57
C GLU A 123 -6.18 -11.82 7.08
N GLU A 124 -5.90 -12.87 6.30
CA GLU A 124 -4.91 -13.91 6.68
C GLU A 124 -3.49 -13.37 6.94
N SER A 125 -3.06 -12.34 6.20
CA SER A 125 -1.68 -11.84 6.29
C SER A 125 -1.47 -10.78 7.35
N VAL A 126 -2.53 -10.10 7.79
CA VAL A 126 -2.41 -8.97 8.73
C VAL A 126 -3.22 -9.12 10.02
N GLY A 127 -4.09 -10.13 10.14
CA GLY A 127 -4.95 -10.35 11.30
C GLY A 127 -6.42 -10.29 10.93
#